data_AF-A0A2W4TWP7-F1
#
_entry.id   AF-A0A2W4TWP7-F1
#
_cell.length_a   1.000
_cell.length_b   1.000
_cell.length_c   1.000
_cell.angle_alpha   90.00
_cell.angle_beta   90.00
_cell.angle_gamma   90.00
#
_symmetry.space_group_name_H-M   'P 1'
#
loop_
_entity.id
_entity.type
_entity.pdbx_description
1 polymer ?
#
loop_
_entity_poly.entity_id
_entity_poly.type
_entity_poly.pdbx_seq_one_letter_code
_entity_poly.pdbx_strand_id
1 'polypeptide(L)'
;MTNRPSGSSSGNPFGNNRLVVSYLMLRKAIGCLGMALPFVLAIGGGLIFRTGLQKTVSDYYYTGMGDVFVGTLFAMGVFLFSYRGYGKKDDLAGNIAAICVIGTALFPTTPADPTTVASIIGKVHVLFATLYFATLAYFSLFLFTKSDSTKPATRQKLQRNQVYRVCGYLIVWALIAIALLGVLPDTLTAAFADLNPVFWLESIAVVAFGVSWFVKGEGILEDEE
;
A
#
# COMPACT_ATOMS: atom_id res chain seq x y z
N MET A 1 32.87 31.39 40.50
CA MET A 1 32.31 31.51 39.14
C MET A 1 32.99 30.48 38.25
N THR A 2 32.35 29.33 38.02
CA THR A 2 32.85 28.26 37.15
C THR A 2 31.89 28.11 35.98
N ASN A 3 32.22 28.74 34.85
CA ASN A 3 31.48 28.55 33.60
C ASN A 3 31.87 27.20 32.98
N ARG A 4 30.91 26.27 32.90
CA ARG A 4 31.01 25.09 32.01
C ARG A 4 30.70 25.54 30.58
N PRO A 5 31.46 25.10 29.56
CA PRO A 5 31.07 25.29 28.18
C PRO A 5 29.89 24.36 27.84
N SER A 6 28.86 24.92 27.22
CA SER A 6 27.76 24.20 26.59
C SER A 6 28.30 23.37 25.42
N GLY A 7 28.31 22.05 25.57
CA GLY A 7 28.57 21.13 24.45
C GLY A 7 27.43 21.21 23.44
N SER A 8 27.70 21.79 22.28
CA SER A 8 26.86 21.63 21.11
C SER A 8 26.99 20.18 20.62
N SER A 9 25.88 19.45 20.63
CA SER A 9 25.78 18.14 20.00
C SER A 9 25.88 18.29 18.48
N SER A 10 27.10 18.27 17.97
CA SER A 10 27.37 18.08 16.55
C SER A 10 26.91 16.68 16.16
N GLY A 11 25.66 16.56 15.71
CA GLY A 11 25.14 15.32 15.13
C GLY A 11 26.04 14.88 13.98
N ASN A 12 26.53 13.65 14.04
CA ASN A 12 27.45 13.10 13.04
C ASN A 12 26.80 13.13 11.64
N PRO A 13 27.29 13.95 10.68
CA PRO A 13 26.65 14.11 9.37
C PRO A 13 26.60 12.81 8.56
N PHE A 14 27.51 11.87 8.81
CA PHE A 14 27.50 10.55 8.19
C PHE A 14 26.33 9.66 8.63
N GLY A 15 25.82 9.85 9.86
CA GLY A 15 24.70 9.06 10.40
C GLY A 15 23.37 9.43 9.76
N ASN A 16 23.11 10.73 9.60
CA ASN A 16 21.86 11.22 9.02
C ASN A 16 21.69 10.78 7.55
N ASN A 17 22.76 10.82 6.76
CA ASN A 17 22.69 10.45 5.34
C ASN A 17 22.36 8.94 5.16
N ARG A 18 22.93 8.08 6.01
CA ARG A 18 22.60 6.63 6.00
C ARG A 18 21.15 6.36 6.35
N LEU A 19 20.58 7.10 7.31
CA LEU A 19 19.17 6.95 7.68
C LEU A 19 18.24 7.38 6.54
N VAL A 20 18.55 8.48 5.85
CA VAL A 20 17.78 8.94 4.68
C VAL A 20 17.79 7.89 3.58
N VAL A 21 18.95 7.35 3.21
CA VAL A 21 19.06 6.29 2.20
C VAL A 21 18.25 5.06 2.60
N SER A 22 18.34 4.62 3.86
CA SER A 22 17.55 3.50 4.36
C SER A 22 16.04 3.74 4.22
N TYR A 23 15.55 4.96 4.54
CA TYR A 23 14.13 5.28 4.38
C TYR A 23 13.68 5.35 2.91
N LEU A 24 14.53 5.83 2.00
CA LEU A 24 14.25 5.81 0.57
C LEU A 24 14.16 4.38 0.05
N MET A 25 15.11 3.52 0.42
CA MET A 25 15.10 2.10 0.06
C MET A 25 13.86 1.37 0.60
N LEU A 26 13.43 1.70 1.81
CA LEU A 26 12.21 1.15 2.40
C LEU A 26 10.97 1.50 1.57
N ARG A 27 10.86 2.76 1.14
CA ARG A 27 9.74 3.22 0.28
C ARG A 27 9.78 2.54 -1.10
N LYS A 28 10.98 2.41 -1.70
CA LYS A 28 11.17 1.69 -2.96
C LYS A 28 10.74 0.23 -2.82
N ALA A 29 11.15 -0.44 -1.75
CA ALA A 29 10.78 -1.83 -1.48
C ALA A 29 9.26 -2.01 -1.32
N ILE A 30 8.61 -1.15 -0.54
CA ILE A 30 7.14 -1.13 -0.40
C ILE A 30 6.47 -0.96 -1.78
N GLY A 31 6.97 0.00 -2.57
CA GLY A 31 6.45 0.27 -3.91
C GLY A 31 6.60 -0.92 -4.85
N CYS A 32 7.78 -1.55 -4.89
CA CYS A 32 8.07 -2.72 -5.71
C CYS A 32 7.21 -3.92 -5.32
N LEU A 33 7.11 -4.22 -4.01
CA LEU A 33 6.25 -5.29 -3.52
C LEU A 33 4.80 -5.06 -3.93
N GLY A 34 4.31 -3.81 -3.81
CA GLY A 34 2.96 -3.42 -4.21
C GLY A 34 2.73 -3.69 -5.70
N MET A 35 3.56 -3.09 -6.55
CA MET A 35 3.40 -3.24 -8.00
C MET A 35 3.53 -4.70 -8.46
N ALA A 36 4.42 -5.49 -7.85
CA ALA A 36 4.66 -6.88 -8.28
C ALA A 36 3.55 -7.84 -7.82
N LEU A 37 2.97 -7.63 -6.64
CA LEU A 37 2.07 -8.60 -5.98
C LEU A 37 0.96 -9.16 -6.89
N PRO A 38 0.09 -8.36 -7.53
CA PRO A 38 -1.03 -8.92 -8.31
C PRO A 38 -0.54 -9.76 -9.50
N PHE A 39 0.56 -9.36 -10.14
CA PHE A 39 1.12 -10.09 -11.29
C PHE A 39 1.81 -11.38 -10.85
N VAL A 40 2.57 -11.34 -9.76
CA VAL A 40 3.21 -12.54 -9.20
C VAL A 40 2.17 -13.58 -8.81
N LEU A 41 1.08 -13.17 -8.16
CA LEU A 41 -0.02 -14.06 -7.80
C LEU A 41 -0.70 -14.64 -9.04
N ALA A 42 -1.10 -13.80 -9.99
CA ALA A 42 -1.78 -14.25 -11.21
C ALA A 42 -0.94 -15.19 -12.07
N ILE A 43 0.31 -14.83 -12.32
CA ILE A 43 1.23 -15.63 -13.13
C ILE A 43 1.61 -16.92 -12.38
N GLY A 44 1.95 -16.83 -11.10
CA GLY A 44 2.31 -17.98 -10.29
C GLY A 44 1.16 -18.98 -10.11
N GLY A 45 -0.03 -18.49 -9.77
CA GLY A 45 -1.22 -19.33 -9.65
C GLY A 45 -1.60 -20.01 -10.96
N GLY A 46 -1.51 -19.29 -12.08
CA GLY A 46 -1.78 -19.83 -13.42
C GLY A 46 -0.74 -20.86 -13.90
N LEU A 47 0.55 -20.58 -13.72
CA LEU A 47 1.63 -21.41 -14.28
C LEU A 47 2.05 -22.58 -13.38
N ILE A 48 2.15 -22.34 -12.07
CA ILE A 48 2.68 -23.33 -11.10
C ILE A 48 1.54 -24.20 -10.56
N PHE A 49 0.47 -23.57 -10.08
CA PHE A 49 -0.60 -24.26 -9.35
C PHE A 49 -1.84 -24.55 -10.20
N ARG A 50 -1.88 -24.06 -11.46
CA ARG A 50 -2.98 -24.25 -12.41
C ARG A 50 -4.35 -23.84 -11.85
N THR A 51 -4.39 -22.88 -10.93
CA THR A 51 -5.63 -22.38 -10.30
C THR A 51 -6.35 -21.33 -11.14
N GLY A 52 -5.69 -20.82 -12.19
CA GLY A 52 -6.20 -19.72 -13.00
C GLY A 52 -6.24 -18.39 -12.23
N LEU A 53 -6.86 -17.38 -12.85
CA LEU A 53 -7.09 -16.07 -12.23
C LEU A 53 -8.18 -16.18 -11.17
N GLN A 54 -7.87 -15.79 -9.93
CA GLN A 54 -8.87 -15.75 -8.86
C GLN A 54 -9.79 -14.53 -8.95
N LYS A 55 -10.94 -14.57 -8.26
CA LYS A 55 -11.95 -13.50 -8.31
C LYS A 55 -11.49 -12.22 -7.61
N THR A 56 -10.67 -12.35 -6.58
CA THR A 56 -10.00 -11.28 -5.84
C THR A 56 -8.51 -11.58 -5.65
N VAL A 57 -7.71 -10.56 -5.35
CA VAL A 57 -6.29 -10.72 -4.96
C VAL A 57 -6.19 -11.52 -3.67
N SER A 58 -7.12 -11.33 -2.73
CA SER A 58 -7.14 -12.05 -1.46
C SER A 58 -7.54 -13.53 -1.60
N ASP A 59 -8.25 -13.93 -2.66
CA ASP A 59 -8.61 -15.34 -2.87
C ASP A 59 -7.39 -16.25 -3.10
N TYR A 60 -6.25 -15.67 -3.49
CA TYR A 60 -4.99 -16.42 -3.57
C TYR A 60 -4.56 -17.00 -2.21
N TYR A 61 -5.11 -16.52 -1.09
CA TYR A 61 -4.94 -17.10 0.24
C TYR A 61 -5.23 -18.62 0.26
N TYR A 62 -6.23 -19.06 -0.51
CA TYR A 62 -6.67 -20.46 -0.57
C TYR A 62 -6.04 -21.26 -1.73
N THR A 63 -5.02 -20.69 -2.38
CA THR A 63 -4.27 -21.35 -3.46
C THR A 63 -2.85 -21.67 -3.00
N GLY A 64 -2.06 -22.37 -3.82
CA GLY A 64 -0.64 -22.57 -3.56
C GLY A 64 0.19 -21.27 -3.53
N MET A 65 -0.38 -20.13 -3.95
CA MET A 65 0.25 -18.80 -3.82
C MET A 65 -0.05 -18.12 -2.47
N GLY A 66 -0.78 -18.76 -1.56
CA GLY A 66 -1.16 -18.19 -0.27
C GLY A 66 0.03 -17.70 0.56
N ASP A 67 1.12 -18.47 0.60
CA ASP A 67 2.34 -18.09 1.32
C ASP A 67 3.00 -16.83 0.72
N VAL A 68 2.95 -16.67 -0.61
CA VAL A 68 3.47 -15.47 -1.29
C VAL A 68 2.60 -14.26 -0.97
N PHE A 69 1.28 -14.43 -0.97
CA PHE A 69 0.34 -13.38 -0.58
C PHE A 69 0.60 -12.92 0.86
N VAL A 70 0.52 -13.86 1.82
CA VAL A 70 0.69 -13.58 3.25
C VAL A 70 2.09 -13.01 3.53
N GLY A 71 3.15 -13.64 3.02
CA GLY A 71 4.53 -13.20 3.21
C GLY A 71 4.79 -11.79 2.68
N THR A 72 4.21 -11.45 1.51
CA THR A 72 4.34 -10.10 0.94
C THR A 72 3.64 -9.05 1.80
N LEU A 73 2.43 -9.33 2.29
CA LEU A 73 1.71 -8.41 3.16
C LEU A 73 2.42 -8.20 4.51
N PHE A 74 3.00 -9.25 5.08
CA PHE A 74 3.85 -9.12 6.27
C PHE A 74 5.09 -8.25 6.00
N ALA A 75 5.79 -8.47 4.89
CA ALA A 75 6.94 -7.67 4.51
C ALA A 75 6.57 -6.19 4.35
N MET A 76 5.47 -5.90 3.64
CA MET A 76 4.92 -4.54 3.52
C MET A 76 4.61 -3.94 4.90
N GLY A 77 3.98 -4.70 5.79
CA GLY A 77 3.64 -4.25 7.13
C GLY A 77 4.86 -3.89 7.97
N VAL A 78 5.88 -4.75 8.00
CA VAL A 78 7.13 -4.50 8.72
C VAL A 78 7.85 -3.27 8.15
N PHE A 79 7.86 -3.12 6.83
CA PHE A 79 8.45 -1.95 6.19
C PHE A 79 7.67 -0.67 6.49
N LEU A 80 6.35 -0.70 6.48
CA LEU A 80 5.51 0.44 6.86
C LEU A 80 5.64 0.80 8.34
N PHE A 81 5.84 -0.18 9.21
CA PHE A 81 6.08 0.06 10.64
C PHE A 81 7.44 0.70 10.91
N SER A 82 8.44 0.35 10.10
CA SER A 82 9.80 0.90 10.19
C SER A 82 9.92 2.27 9.50
N TYR A 83 8.91 2.68 8.73
CA TYR A 83 8.90 3.95 8.03
C TYR A 83 8.75 5.11 9.01
N ARG A 84 9.68 6.06 8.93
CA ARG A 84 9.59 7.37 9.59
C ARG A 84 9.39 8.45 8.55
N GLY A 85 8.27 9.15 8.65
CA GLY A 85 7.97 10.28 7.77
C GLY A 85 8.49 11.60 8.33
N TYR A 86 8.21 12.69 7.61
CA TYR A 86 8.67 14.03 8.02
C TYR A 86 7.91 14.61 9.22
N GLY A 87 6.82 13.97 9.67
CA GLY A 87 6.04 14.45 10.80
C GLY A 87 5.16 13.37 11.45
N LYS A 88 4.61 13.69 12.62
CA LYS A 88 3.83 12.74 13.45
C LYS A 88 2.63 12.12 12.72
N LYS A 89 2.00 12.86 11.79
CA LYS A 89 0.87 12.35 11.00
C LYS A 89 1.32 11.24 10.04
N ASP A 90 2.51 11.38 9.47
CA ASP A 90 3.10 10.39 8.57
C ASP A 90 3.45 9.10 9.32
N ASP A 91 4.06 9.23 10.51
CA ASP A 91 4.37 8.09 11.38
C ASP A 91 3.10 7.36 11.85
N LEU A 92 2.07 8.11 12.28
CA LEU A 92 0.80 7.53 12.71
C LEU A 92 0.11 6.80 11.57
N ALA A 93 0.02 7.41 10.38
CA ALA A 93 -0.56 6.78 9.21
C ALA A 93 0.24 5.52 8.79
N GLY A 94 1.57 5.55 8.90
CA GLY A 94 2.43 4.40 8.64
C GLY A 94 2.14 3.23 9.57
N ASN A 95 2.03 3.50 10.88
CA ASN A 95 1.69 2.49 11.88
C ASN A 95 0.28 1.92 11.68
N ILE A 96 -0.70 2.75 11.35
CA ILE A 96 -2.06 2.29 11.04
C ILE A 96 -2.02 1.38 9.81
N ALA A 97 -1.37 1.81 8.72
CA ALA A 97 -1.24 1.01 7.50
C ALA A 97 -0.54 -0.33 7.78
N ALA A 98 0.52 -0.33 8.59
CA ALA A 98 1.25 -1.52 9.00
C ALA A 98 0.37 -2.53 9.75
N ILE A 99 -0.38 -2.05 10.76
CA ILE A 99 -1.31 -2.89 11.52
C ILE A 99 -2.40 -3.44 10.58
N CYS A 100 -2.93 -2.62 9.68
CA CYS A 100 -3.99 -3.03 8.78
C CYS A 100 -3.54 -4.07 7.74
N VAL A 101 -2.36 -3.92 7.14
CA VAL A 101 -1.87 -4.90 6.16
C VAL A 101 -1.48 -6.21 6.82
N ILE A 102 -0.91 -6.18 8.03
CA ILE A 102 -0.64 -7.39 8.82
C ILE A 102 -1.95 -8.06 9.26
N GLY A 103 -2.94 -7.29 9.68
CA GLY A 103 -4.28 -7.80 9.98
C GLY A 103 -4.89 -8.51 8.77
N THR A 104 -4.79 -7.90 7.58
CA THR A 104 -5.26 -8.50 6.32
C THR A 104 -4.56 -9.84 6.03
N ALA A 105 -3.27 -9.96 6.37
CA ALA A 105 -2.51 -11.21 6.20
C ALA A 105 -2.89 -12.29 7.23
N LEU A 106 -3.18 -11.89 8.47
CA LEU A 106 -3.48 -12.80 9.58
C LEU A 106 -4.91 -13.35 9.55
N PHE A 107 -5.87 -12.58 9.05
CA PHE A 107 -7.26 -13.01 8.94
C PHE A 107 -7.54 -13.45 7.49
N PRO A 108 -7.82 -14.73 7.21
CA PRO A 108 -8.20 -15.19 5.89
C PRO A 108 -9.43 -14.46 5.33
N THR A 109 -9.49 -14.28 4.01
CA THR A 109 -10.73 -13.83 3.34
C THR A 109 -11.82 -14.91 3.42
N THR A 110 -13.07 -14.59 3.09
CA THR A 110 -14.17 -15.57 3.14
C THR A 110 -13.93 -16.70 2.13
N PRO A 111 -13.88 -17.98 2.56
CA PRO A 111 -13.74 -19.12 1.63
C PRO A 111 -15.05 -19.35 0.84
N ALA A 112 -15.01 -20.19 -0.19
CA ALA A 112 -16.17 -20.51 -1.02
C ALA A 112 -17.36 -21.08 -0.23
N ASP A 113 -17.09 -21.96 0.73
CA ASP A 113 -18.09 -22.59 1.61
C ASP A 113 -17.81 -22.21 3.08
N PRO A 114 -18.19 -20.99 3.51
CA PRO A 114 -17.78 -20.48 4.81
C PRO A 114 -18.67 -21.00 5.94
N THR A 115 -18.05 -21.43 7.04
CA THR A 115 -18.75 -21.52 8.33
C THR A 115 -19.11 -20.11 8.84
N THR A 116 -19.99 -20.03 9.85
CA THR A 116 -20.32 -18.74 10.50
C THR A 116 -19.06 -18.03 11.01
N VAL A 117 -18.11 -18.78 11.59
CA VAL A 117 -16.84 -18.23 12.10
C VAL A 117 -15.97 -17.75 10.94
N ALA A 118 -15.82 -18.53 9.88
CA ALA A 118 -15.06 -18.13 8.70
C ALA A 118 -15.64 -16.87 8.04
N SER A 119 -16.97 -16.72 8.02
CA SER A 119 -17.64 -15.51 7.52
C SER A 119 -17.34 -14.27 8.36
N ILE A 120 -17.28 -14.41 9.70
CA ILE A 120 -16.91 -13.31 10.59
C ILE A 120 -15.45 -12.93 10.38
N ILE A 121 -14.55 -13.90 10.28
CA ILE A 121 -13.12 -13.68 10.00
C ILE A 121 -12.95 -12.98 8.65
N GLY A 122 -13.66 -13.40 7.61
CA GLY A 122 -13.64 -12.75 6.30
C GLY A 122 -14.10 -11.29 6.35
N LYS A 123 -15.09 -10.95 7.18
CA LYS A 123 -15.47 -9.54 7.40
C LYS A 123 -14.38 -8.73 8.10
N VAL A 124 -13.67 -9.35 9.05
CA VAL A 124 -12.51 -8.73 9.72
C VAL A 124 -11.38 -8.50 8.70
N HIS A 125 -11.11 -9.47 7.81
CA HIS A 125 -10.18 -9.30 6.70
C HIS A 125 -10.54 -8.09 5.82
N VAL A 126 -11.79 -8.02 5.36
CA VAL A 126 -12.26 -6.91 4.51
C VAL A 126 -12.15 -5.56 5.22
N LEU A 127 -12.45 -5.50 6.53
CA LEU A 127 -12.28 -4.29 7.32
C LEU A 127 -10.81 -3.83 7.33
N PHE A 128 -9.88 -4.74 7.62
CA PHE A 128 -8.46 -4.43 7.63
C PHE A 128 -7.94 -4.01 6.25
N ALA A 129 -8.32 -4.72 5.19
CA ALA A 129 -7.94 -4.40 3.82
C ALA A 129 -8.46 -3.01 3.41
N THR A 130 -9.73 -2.70 3.73
CA THR A 130 -10.34 -1.41 3.43
C THR A 130 -9.63 -0.27 4.14
N LEU A 131 -9.35 -0.43 5.45
CA LEU A 131 -8.62 0.57 6.23
C LEU A 131 -7.18 0.75 5.73
N TYR A 132 -6.53 -0.33 5.29
CA TYR A 132 -5.22 -0.28 4.67
C TYR A 132 -5.24 0.58 3.40
N PHE A 133 -6.07 0.25 2.41
CA PHE A 133 -6.17 1.03 1.17
C PHE A 133 -6.62 2.47 1.41
N ALA A 134 -7.56 2.71 2.32
CA ALA A 134 -7.96 4.07 2.69
C ALA A 134 -6.79 4.89 3.25
N THR A 135 -5.94 4.26 4.08
CA THR A 135 -4.74 4.90 4.61
C THR A 135 -3.71 5.20 3.51
N LEU A 136 -3.55 4.29 2.53
CA LEU A 136 -2.67 4.50 1.38
C LEU A 136 -3.17 5.60 0.43
N ALA A 137 -4.48 5.70 0.23
CA ALA A 137 -5.11 6.80 -0.48
C ALA A 137 -4.86 8.12 0.26
N TYR A 138 -5.00 8.14 1.59
CA TYR A 138 -4.68 9.29 2.43
C TYR A 138 -3.22 9.74 2.30
N PHE A 139 -2.27 8.78 2.32
CA PHE A 139 -0.85 9.06 2.06
C PHE A 139 -0.67 9.77 0.72
N SER A 140 -1.22 9.20 -0.35
CA SER A 140 -1.04 9.69 -1.72
C SER A 140 -1.69 11.06 -1.93
N LEU A 141 -2.91 11.28 -1.42
CA LEU A 141 -3.65 12.52 -1.63
C LEU A 141 -3.17 13.67 -0.75
N PHE A 142 -2.80 13.40 0.50
CA PHE A 142 -2.60 14.47 1.50
C PHE A 142 -1.19 14.52 2.09
N LEU A 143 -0.54 13.38 2.36
CA LEU A 143 0.78 13.40 3.00
C LEU A 143 1.89 13.63 1.99
N PHE A 144 1.88 12.92 0.86
CA PHE A 144 2.93 13.00 -0.16
C PHE A 144 2.86 14.31 -0.97
N THR A 145 1.68 14.91 -1.05
CA THR A 145 1.44 16.19 -1.75
C THR A 145 1.84 17.42 -0.93
N LYS A 146 2.11 17.26 0.38
CA LYS A 146 2.62 18.37 1.20
C LYS A 146 3.85 18.99 0.56
N SER A 147 3.87 20.32 0.57
CA SER A 147 4.92 21.16 0.05
C SER A 147 5.16 22.29 1.04
N ASP A 148 6.40 22.75 1.13
CA ASP A 148 6.73 23.92 1.94
C ASP A 148 6.12 25.17 1.29
N SER A 149 5.22 25.86 1.98
CA SER A 149 4.55 27.06 1.46
C SER A 149 5.48 28.27 1.36
N THR A 150 6.68 28.19 1.95
CA THR A 150 7.67 29.28 1.92
C THR A 150 8.57 29.25 0.68
N LYS A 151 8.56 28.15 -0.09
CA LYS A 151 9.36 27.98 -1.30
C LYS A 151 8.47 27.78 -2.53
N PRO A 152 8.81 28.36 -3.69
CA PRO A 152 8.09 28.06 -4.92
C PRO A 152 8.25 26.58 -5.26
N ALA A 153 7.15 25.93 -5.68
CA ALA A 153 7.20 24.52 -6.05
C ALA A 153 8.01 24.31 -7.34
N THR A 154 9.01 23.42 -7.30
CA THR A 154 9.78 23.03 -8.48
C THR A 154 8.92 22.23 -9.46
N ARG A 155 9.32 22.20 -10.74
CA ARG A 155 8.61 21.44 -11.78
C ARG A 155 8.54 19.95 -11.45
N GLN A 156 9.62 19.36 -10.94
CA GLN A 156 9.67 17.95 -10.51
C GLN A 156 8.71 17.70 -9.34
N LYS A 157 8.62 18.62 -8.37
CA LYS A 157 7.67 18.50 -7.25
C LYS A 157 6.21 18.54 -7.74
N LEU A 158 5.89 19.39 -8.72
CA LEU A 158 4.55 19.43 -9.32
C LEU A 158 4.21 18.12 -10.05
N GLN A 159 5.15 17.56 -10.81
CA GLN A 159 4.97 16.27 -11.49
C GLN A 159 4.74 15.12 -10.50
N ARG A 160 5.54 15.04 -9.43
CA ARG A 160 5.35 14.05 -8.36
C ARG A 160 3.98 14.20 -7.69
N ASN A 161 3.58 15.43 -7.35
CA ASN A 161 2.28 15.69 -6.75
C ASN A 161 1.13 15.28 -7.68
N GLN A 162 1.28 15.43 -9.00
CA GLN A 162 0.32 14.94 -9.98
C GLN A 162 0.23 13.41 -9.94
N VAL A 163 1.36 12.70 -9.96
CA VAL A 163 1.39 11.23 -9.83
C VAL A 163 0.70 10.78 -8.55
N TYR A 164 1.02 11.39 -7.41
CA TYR A 164 0.40 11.03 -6.12
C TYR A 164 -1.11 11.25 -6.13
N ARG A 165 -1.60 12.34 -6.73
CA ARG A 165 -3.04 12.61 -6.85
C ARG A 165 -3.75 11.59 -7.74
N VAL A 166 -3.20 11.29 -8.92
CA VAL A 166 -3.76 10.28 -9.83
C VAL A 166 -3.83 8.93 -9.12
N CYS A 167 -2.74 8.49 -8.47
CA CYS A 167 -2.71 7.24 -7.73
C CYS A 167 -3.73 7.23 -6.59
N GLY A 168 -3.81 8.30 -5.81
CA GLY A 168 -4.77 8.43 -4.72
C GLY A 168 -6.22 8.36 -5.18
N TYR A 169 -6.56 9.05 -6.27
CA TYR A 169 -7.91 9.00 -6.85
C TYR A 169 -8.23 7.63 -7.46
N LEU A 170 -7.27 6.96 -8.08
CA LEU A 170 -7.46 5.59 -8.57
C LEU A 170 -7.76 4.61 -7.43
N ILE A 171 -7.07 4.71 -6.30
CA ILE A 171 -7.36 3.89 -5.11
C ILE A 171 -8.78 4.16 -4.61
N VAL A 172 -9.16 5.43 -4.45
CA VAL A 172 -10.52 5.80 -3.98
C VAL A 172 -11.59 5.30 -4.96
N TRP A 173 -11.38 5.51 -6.25
CA TRP A 173 -12.29 5.04 -7.29
C TRP A 173 -12.45 3.51 -7.26
N ALA A 174 -11.35 2.76 -7.13
CA ALA A 174 -11.38 1.31 -7.06
C ALA A 174 -12.17 0.82 -5.83
N LEU A 175 -11.93 1.41 -4.65
CA LEU A 175 -12.68 1.09 -3.43
C LEU A 175 -14.19 1.36 -3.59
N ILE A 176 -14.56 2.51 -4.18
CA ILE A 176 -15.96 2.84 -4.44
C ILE A 176 -16.55 1.85 -5.45
N ALA A 177 -15.83 1.52 -6.53
CA ALA A 177 -16.29 0.58 -7.54
C ALA A 177 -16.52 -0.82 -6.96
N ILE A 178 -15.62 -1.31 -6.11
CA ILE A 178 -15.79 -2.60 -5.40
C ILE A 178 -17.02 -2.56 -4.48
N ALA A 179 -17.19 -1.49 -3.71
CA ALA A 179 -18.35 -1.33 -2.84
C ALA A 179 -19.67 -1.29 -3.63
N LEU A 180 -19.69 -0.60 -4.79
CA LEU A 180 -20.84 -0.55 -5.69
C LEU A 180 -21.14 -1.93 -6.28
N LEU A 181 -20.13 -2.67 -6.74
CA LEU A 181 -20.31 -4.05 -7.24
C LEU A 181 -20.91 -4.97 -6.16
N GLY A 182 -20.56 -4.76 -4.89
CA GLY A 182 -21.10 -5.53 -3.76
C GLY A 182 -22.56 -5.23 -3.39
N VAL A 183 -23.15 -4.14 -3.90
CA VAL A 183 -24.56 -3.77 -3.64
C VAL A 183 -25.45 -3.81 -4.88
N LEU A 184 -24.87 -4.00 -6.07
CA LEU A 184 -25.63 -4.17 -7.31
C LEU A 184 -26.38 -5.51 -7.31
N PRO A 185 -27.56 -5.59 -7.95
CA PRO A 185 -28.27 -6.85 -8.15
C PRO A 185 -27.43 -7.88 -8.90
N ASP A 186 -27.56 -9.15 -8.53
CA ASP A 186 -26.83 -10.26 -9.16
C ASP A 186 -27.02 -10.34 -10.68
N THR A 187 -28.17 -9.90 -11.18
CA THR A 187 -28.47 -9.85 -12.63
C THR A 187 -27.56 -8.89 -13.39
N LEU A 188 -27.15 -7.78 -12.76
CA LEU A 188 -26.24 -6.79 -13.35
C LEU A 188 -24.78 -7.22 -13.22
N THR A 189 -24.41 -7.86 -12.12
CA THR A 189 -23.03 -8.32 -11.89
C THR A 189 -22.72 -9.58 -12.70
N ALA A 190 -23.72 -10.43 -12.98
CA ALA A 190 -23.59 -11.61 -13.82
C ALA A 190 -23.04 -11.29 -15.23
N ALA A 191 -23.39 -10.13 -15.79
CA ALA A 191 -22.93 -9.70 -17.12
C ALA A 191 -21.39 -9.55 -17.23
N PHE A 192 -20.70 -9.38 -16.09
CA PHE A 192 -19.25 -9.19 -16.06
C PHE A 192 -18.54 -10.17 -15.13
N ALA A 193 -19.23 -11.21 -14.64
CA ALA A 193 -18.69 -12.14 -13.63
C ALA A 193 -17.42 -12.86 -14.12
N ASP A 194 -17.38 -13.25 -15.39
CA ASP A 194 -16.23 -13.95 -16.00
C ASP A 194 -14.98 -13.08 -16.14
N LEU A 195 -15.11 -11.76 -16.00
CA LEU A 195 -14.00 -10.81 -16.10
C LEU A 195 -13.22 -10.66 -14.79
N ASN A 196 -13.70 -11.23 -13.68
CA ASN A 196 -13.14 -11.04 -12.33
C ASN A 196 -12.91 -9.55 -11.99
N PRO A 197 -13.96 -8.70 -12.05
CA PRO A 197 -13.80 -7.25 -11.96
C PRO A 197 -13.17 -6.80 -10.63
N VAL A 198 -13.45 -7.50 -9.54
CA VAL A 198 -12.90 -7.18 -8.21
C VAL A 198 -11.38 -7.38 -8.20
N PHE A 199 -10.86 -8.49 -8.73
CA PHE A 199 -9.41 -8.71 -8.87
C PHE A 199 -8.71 -7.55 -9.59
N TRP A 200 -9.28 -7.08 -10.71
CA TRP A 200 -8.67 -5.98 -11.48
C TRP A 200 -8.76 -4.65 -10.75
N LEU A 201 -9.87 -4.35 -10.08
CA LEU A 201 -10.01 -3.14 -9.27
C LEU A 201 -9.02 -3.12 -8.10
N GLU A 202 -8.87 -4.25 -7.40
CA GLU A 202 -7.86 -4.41 -6.36
C GLU A 202 -6.45 -4.27 -6.92
N SER A 203 -6.16 -4.90 -8.06
CA SER A 203 -4.87 -4.80 -8.74
C SER A 203 -4.54 -3.35 -9.13
N ILE A 204 -5.51 -2.59 -9.64
CA ILE A 204 -5.35 -1.17 -9.94
C ILE A 204 -5.03 -0.38 -8.67
N ALA A 205 -5.76 -0.62 -7.57
CA ALA A 205 -5.50 0.05 -6.31
C ALA A 205 -4.10 -0.27 -5.77
N VAL A 206 -3.69 -1.54 -5.81
CA VAL A 206 -2.38 -2.03 -5.36
C VAL A 206 -1.25 -1.45 -6.22
N VAL A 207 -1.40 -1.44 -7.55
CA VAL A 207 -0.39 -0.87 -8.46
C VAL A 207 -0.31 0.65 -8.30
N ALA A 208 -1.44 1.36 -8.19
CA ALA A 208 -1.45 2.80 -7.94
C ALA A 208 -0.74 3.15 -6.63
N PHE A 209 -1.00 2.40 -5.55
CA PHE A 209 -0.26 2.50 -4.30
C PHE A 209 1.24 2.25 -4.51
N GLY A 210 1.60 1.16 -5.19
CA GLY A 210 2.99 0.79 -5.41
C GLY A 210 3.77 1.86 -6.18
N VAL A 211 3.16 2.44 -7.22
CA VAL A 211 3.72 3.56 -7.99
C VAL A 211 3.89 4.79 -7.11
N SER A 212 2.89 5.16 -6.30
CA SER A 212 2.99 6.36 -5.45
C SER A 212 4.12 6.25 -4.42
N TRP A 213 4.30 5.07 -3.82
CA TRP A 213 5.39 4.80 -2.88
C TRP A 213 6.75 4.70 -3.55
N PHE A 214 6.84 4.09 -4.73
CA PHE A 214 8.08 4.01 -5.49
C PHE A 214 8.59 5.40 -5.90
N VAL A 215 7.70 6.27 -6.40
CA VAL A 215 8.03 7.67 -6.71
C VAL A 215 8.38 8.47 -5.45
N LYS A 216 7.74 8.20 -4.31
CA LYS A 216 8.09 8.83 -3.01
C LYS A 216 9.44 8.35 -2.46
N GLY A 217 9.89 7.18 -2.85
CA GLY A 217 11.22 6.67 -2.58
C GLY A 217 12.30 7.21 -3.51
N GLU A 218 12.01 8.19 -4.39
CA GLU A 218 12.95 8.67 -5.42
C GLU A 218 13.38 7.53 -6.37
N GLY A 219 12.43 6.66 -6.73
CA GLY A 219 12.67 5.61 -7.72
C GLY A 219 12.70 6.12 -9.17
N ILE A 220 12.15 7.31 -9.44
CA ILE A 220 11.99 7.88 -10.79
C ILE A 220 12.34 9.37 -10.83
N LEU A 221 11.98 10.15 -9.81
CA LEU A 221 12.20 11.59 -9.73
C LEU A 221 12.95 11.89 -8.44
N GLU A 222 14.25 12.21 -8.55
CA GLU A 222 15.11 12.65 -7.45
C GLU A 222 14.85 14.14 -7.14
N ASP A 223 15.17 14.58 -5.92
CA ASP A 223 15.06 15.99 -5.54
C ASP A 223 16.28 16.76 -6.11
N GLU A 224 16.04 17.78 -6.94
CA GLU A 224 17.04 18.83 -7.20
C GLU A 224 17.03 19.85 -6.03
N GLU A 225 18.22 20.12 -5.45
CA GLU A 225 18.42 21.09 -4.36
C GLU A 225 18.04 22.53 -4.74
#